data_AF-A0A7K0NYU3-F1
#
_entry.id   AF-A0A7K0NYU3-F1
#
_cell.length_a   1.000
_cell.length_b   1.000
_cell.length_c   1.000
_cell.angle_alpha   90.00
_cell.angle_beta   90.00
_cell.angle_gamma   90.00
#
_symmetry.space_group_name_H-M   'P 1'
#
loop_
_entity.id
_entity.type
_entity.pdbx_description
1 polymer ?
#
loop_
_entity_poly.entity_id
_entity_poly.type
_entity_poly.pdbx_seq_one_letter_code
_entity_poly.pdbx_strand_id
1 'polypeptide(L)'
;MLHLRVSADEPGIAVLAAAARAAVASRNGNGDAAGLVLQLVGLDARERSRGGQDDTHIELSSSVDGTEVILQVRDRGEPLNGPAPTLEPLLELGVMTSARAFIEGTGNVTEMRFAMPSHSATLDSGSLEVLGVDTPLSSEEVTMRSLVAADAASLTRCIYRSYGWTYPHPDLYYPERVAASITSGRRVGEVAVTADGEVVGHWGAIFLTPTLVESGLALTDPRFRRRGIAAQLQARVTERLNNSDIVGRVGEPVLTHTATQELVLRSGGAIVGAYLSYGVPVAQVGITDGMLAGRRSLAVHYIEVKPMTEATLWIPRAYEPFVRMVLAHCDWPRSFGEVHRMGDTPDETLLDTTLDSFNKRGEIDVRQIGLDLIEVVDTALDSLRRSGAEVVHVRLPANDPALAVLGEGLTVLGLAYSVMIPSFSEAGDALVLQWIADPEIDTSSW
;
A
#
# COMPACT_ATOMS: atom_id res chain seq x y z
N MET A 1 -24.80 -5.18 -9.56
CA MET A 1 -23.79 -4.13 -9.82
C MET A 1 -24.57 -2.87 -10.16
N LEU A 2 -24.35 -1.76 -9.45
CA LEU A 2 -25.00 -0.48 -9.75
C LEU A 2 -24.20 0.23 -10.84
N HIS A 3 -24.90 0.81 -11.81
CA HIS A 3 -24.37 1.79 -12.75
C HIS A 3 -25.45 2.85 -12.97
N LEU A 4 -25.11 4.12 -12.78
CA LEU A 4 -26.05 5.24 -12.82
C LEU A 4 -25.37 6.43 -13.48
N ARG A 5 -26.09 7.18 -14.31
CA ARG A 5 -25.67 8.47 -14.87
C ARG A 5 -26.72 9.51 -14.52
N VAL A 6 -26.30 10.62 -13.94
CA VAL A 6 -27.17 11.74 -13.51
C VAL A 6 -26.62 13.07 -14.00
N SER A 7 -27.45 14.10 -14.04
CA SER A 7 -27.00 15.48 -14.18
C SER A 7 -26.23 15.94 -12.94
N ALA A 8 -25.31 16.88 -13.10
CA ALA A 8 -24.54 17.50 -12.02
C ALA A 8 -25.33 18.62 -11.31
N ASP A 9 -26.64 18.71 -11.49
CA ASP A 9 -27.50 19.67 -10.79
C ASP A 9 -27.94 19.13 -9.42
N GLU A 10 -28.62 19.95 -8.61
CA GLU A 10 -29.03 19.54 -7.27
C GLU A 10 -29.92 18.27 -7.25
N PRO A 11 -30.94 18.15 -8.14
CA PRO A 11 -31.71 16.91 -8.23
C PRO A 11 -30.86 15.69 -8.59
N GLY A 12 -29.95 15.82 -9.56
CA GLY A 12 -29.10 14.71 -9.98
C GLY A 12 -28.13 14.27 -8.87
N ILE A 13 -27.52 15.21 -8.15
CA ILE A 13 -26.67 14.91 -6.98
C ILE A 13 -27.49 14.24 -5.86
N ALA A 14 -28.75 14.65 -5.63
CA ALA A 14 -29.61 13.98 -4.66
C ALA A 14 -29.92 12.53 -5.05
N VAL A 15 -30.13 12.26 -6.35
CA VAL A 15 -30.30 10.90 -6.89
C VAL A 15 -29.00 10.08 -6.74
N LEU A 16 -27.84 10.68 -7.01
CA LEU A 16 -26.51 10.08 -6.80
C LEU A 16 -26.35 9.59 -5.35
N ALA A 17 -26.62 10.47 -4.38
CA ALA A 17 -26.54 10.18 -2.96
C ALA A 17 -27.54 9.09 -2.52
N ALA A 18 -28.77 9.13 -3.04
CA ALA A 18 -29.78 8.12 -2.74
C ALA A 18 -29.41 6.73 -3.29
N ALA A 19 -28.87 6.67 -4.50
CA ALA A 19 -28.43 5.42 -5.12
C ALA A 19 -27.25 4.80 -4.35
N ALA A 20 -26.29 5.62 -3.92
CA ALA A 20 -25.18 5.21 -3.07
C ALA A 20 -25.65 4.64 -1.73
N ARG A 21 -26.59 5.33 -1.06
CA ARG A 21 -27.23 4.85 0.18
C ARG A 21 -27.82 3.47 -0.02
N ALA A 22 -28.60 3.26 -1.07
CA ALA A 22 -29.20 1.96 -1.36
C ALA A 22 -28.15 0.87 -1.67
N ALA A 23 -27.11 1.21 -2.44
CA ALA A 23 -26.05 0.27 -2.80
C ALA A 23 -25.27 -0.22 -1.57
N VAL A 24 -24.95 0.66 -0.64
CA VAL A 24 -24.20 0.32 0.57
C VAL A 24 -25.10 -0.35 1.62
N ALA A 25 -26.31 0.17 1.85
CA ALA A 25 -27.26 -0.41 2.80
C ALA A 25 -27.71 -1.83 2.43
N SER A 26 -27.88 -2.12 1.13
CA SER A 26 -28.22 -3.49 0.65
C SER A 26 -27.14 -4.53 0.96
N ARG A 27 -25.95 -4.10 1.37
CA ARG A 27 -24.81 -4.94 1.78
C ARG A 27 -24.52 -4.81 3.28
N ASN A 28 -25.49 -4.32 4.05
CA ASN A 28 -25.40 -4.02 5.48
C ASN A 28 -24.35 -2.96 5.85
N GLY A 29 -23.76 -2.26 4.88
CA GLY A 29 -22.87 -1.13 5.16
C GLY A 29 -23.65 0.11 5.62
N ASN A 30 -22.93 1.13 6.08
CA ASN A 30 -23.53 2.39 6.48
C ASN A 30 -23.99 3.21 5.25
N GLY A 31 -25.22 2.99 4.81
CA GLY A 31 -25.79 3.68 3.64
C GLY A 31 -25.91 5.19 3.82
N ASP A 32 -26.20 5.68 5.03
CA ASP A 32 -26.35 7.11 5.27
C ASP A 32 -25.01 7.85 5.16
N ALA A 33 -23.96 7.26 5.70
CA ALA A 33 -22.58 7.69 5.48
C ALA A 33 -22.25 7.76 3.98
N ALA A 34 -22.52 6.70 3.22
CA ALA A 34 -22.27 6.68 1.79
C ALA A 34 -23.06 7.76 1.03
N GLY A 35 -24.33 7.97 1.39
CA GLY A 35 -25.15 9.04 0.82
C GLY A 35 -24.56 10.43 1.08
N LEU A 36 -24.07 10.70 2.30
CA LEU A 36 -23.40 11.96 2.64
C LEU A 36 -22.12 12.16 1.82
N VAL A 37 -21.25 11.14 1.75
CA VAL A 37 -20.01 11.20 0.98
C VAL A 37 -20.30 11.51 -0.49
N LEU A 38 -21.26 10.80 -1.09
CA LEU A 38 -21.60 11.00 -2.50
C LEU A 38 -22.28 12.35 -2.77
N GLN A 39 -22.99 12.92 -1.79
CA GLN A 39 -23.47 14.29 -1.89
C GLN A 39 -22.28 15.27 -1.98
N LEU A 40 -21.26 15.12 -1.15
CA LEU A 40 -20.07 16.00 -1.14
C LEU A 40 -19.28 15.86 -2.44
N VAL A 41 -19.01 14.62 -2.89
CA VAL A 41 -18.31 14.37 -4.16
C VAL A 41 -19.10 14.91 -5.35
N GLY A 42 -20.43 14.77 -5.35
CA GLY A 42 -21.26 15.33 -6.42
C GLY A 42 -21.23 16.87 -6.47
N LEU A 43 -21.20 17.53 -5.30
CA LEU A 43 -21.08 19.00 -5.22
C LEU A 43 -19.73 19.50 -5.72
N ASP A 44 -18.67 18.79 -5.35
CA ASP A 44 -17.29 19.05 -5.77
C ASP A 44 -17.11 18.83 -7.30
N ALA A 45 -17.62 17.73 -7.85
CA ALA A 45 -17.66 17.49 -9.29
C ALA A 45 -18.45 18.57 -10.06
N ARG A 46 -19.57 19.04 -9.49
CA ARG A 46 -20.36 20.15 -10.06
C ARG A 46 -19.58 21.45 -10.09
N GLU A 47 -18.82 21.75 -9.06
CA GLU A 47 -18.00 22.97 -8.98
C GLU A 47 -16.95 22.99 -10.09
N ARG A 48 -16.22 21.88 -10.27
CA ARG A 48 -15.24 21.71 -11.36
C ARG A 48 -15.84 21.74 -12.77
N SER A 49 -17.08 21.29 -12.91
CA SER A 49 -17.77 21.28 -14.21
C SER A 49 -18.11 22.68 -14.72
N ARG A 50 -18.09 23.71 -13.86
CA ARG A 50 -18.35 25.10 -14.26
C ARG A 50 -17.20 25.74 -15.06
N GLY A 51 -16.05 25.05 -15.17
CA GLY A 51 -14.81 25.55 -15.77
C GLY A 51 -14.62 25.33 -17.28
N GLY A 52 -15.38 24.48 -17.99
CA GLY A 52 -15.16 24.39 -19.46
C GLY A 52 -15.62 23.20 -20.31
N GLN A 53 -16.60 22.37 -19.92
CA GLN A 53 -17.19 21.38 -20.85
C GLN A 53 -18.72 21.27 -20.78
N ASP A 54 -19.35 20.93 -21.91
CA ASP A 54 -20.80 20.75 -22.07
C ASP A 54 -21.36 19.46 -21.40
N ASP A 55 -20.51 18.52 -20.97
CA ASP A 55 -20.98 17.27 -20.34
C ASP A 55 -21.10 17.44 -18.82
N THR A 56 -22.25 17.95 -18.39
CA THR A 56 -22.58 18.16 -16.98
C THR A 56 -23.13 16.89 -16.32
N HIS A 57 -22.64 15.70 -16.68
CA HIS A 57 -23.11 14.45 -16.09
C HIS A 57 -22.09 13.85 -15.13
N ILE A 58 -22.61 13.19 -14.11
CA ILE A 58 -21.85 12.41 -13.13
C ILE A 58 -22.29 10.96 -13.27
N GLU A 59 -21.32 10.06 -13.36
CA GLU A 59 -21.55 8.60 -13.40
C GLU A 59 -21.16 7.98 -12.06
N LEU A 60 -21.96 7.03 -11.59
CA LEU A 60 -21.70 6.25 -10.38
C LEU A 60 -21.72 4.76 -10.71
N SER A 61 -20.67 4.06 -10.30
CA SER A 61 -20.63 2.61 -10.31
C SER A 61 -20.42 2.06 -8.88
N SER A 62 -20.86 0.81 -8.65
CA SER A 62 -20.58 0.11 -7.40
C SER A 62 -20.04 -1.30 -7.64
N SER A 63 -19.01 -1.68 -6.91
CA SER A 63 -18.51 -3.06 -6.84
C SER A 63 -18.26 -3.48 -5.38
N VAL A 64 -17.84 -4.73 -5.17
CA VAL A 64 -17.48 -5.27 -3.85
C VAL A 64 -16.09 -5.87 -3.98
N ASP A 65 -15.22 -5.52 -3.04
CA ASP A 65 -13.88 -6.10 -2.91
C ASP A 65 -13.75 -6.61 -1.47
N GLY A 66 -13.86 -7.93 -1.30
CA GLY A 66 -13.76 -8.55 0.00
C GLY A 66 -14.83 -8.08 0.99
N THR A 67 -14.39 -7.30 1.99
CA THR A 67 -15.24 -6.78 3.09
C THR A 67 -15.70 -5.34 2.87
N GLU A 68 -15.48 -4.79 1.67
CA GLU A 68 -15.75 -3.39 1.37
C GLU A 68 -16.66 -3.24 0.15
N VAL A 69 -17.49 -2.21 0.17
CA VAL A 69 -18.22 -1.72 -1.00
C VAL A 69 -17.40 -0.59 -1.61
N ILE A 70 -17.08 -0.71 -2.89
CA ILE A 70 -16.40 0.33 -3.64
C ILE A 70 -17.46 1.11 -4.40
N LEU A 71 -17.46 2.43 -4.24
CA LEU A 71 -18.22 3.36 -5.06
C LEU A 71 -17.24 4.18 -5.89
N GLN A 72 -17.48 4.30 -7.19
CA GLN A 72 -16.67 5.14 -8.08
C GLN A 72 -17.55 6.19 -8.73
N VAL A 73 -17.15 7.45 -8.60
CA VAL A 73 -17.78 8.59 -9.25
C VAL A 73 -16.89 9.04 -10.40
N ARG A 74 -17.48 9.23 -11.58
CA ARG A 74 -16.81 9.81 -12.74
C ARG A 74 -17.45 11.12 -13.17
N ASP A 75 -16.62 12.11 -13.46
CA ASP A 75 -17.01 13.41 -14.01
C ASP A 75 -16.02 13.88 -15.11
N ARG A 76 -16.36 14.98 -15.79
CA ARG A 76 -15.54 15.61 -16.85
C ARG A 76 -15.21 17.08 -16.57
N GLY A 77 -15.22 17.46 -15.30
CA GLY A 77 -14.78 18.79 -14.87
C GLY A 77 -13.27 18.97 -15.00
N GLU A 78 -12.77 20.07 -14.45
CA GLU A 78 -11.33 20.31 -14.30
C GLU A 78 -10.59 19.08 -13.71
N PRO A 79 -9.34 18.78 -14.14
CA PRO A 79 -8.59 17.63 -13.67
C PRO A 79 -8.46 17.53 -12.14
N LEU A 80 -8.57 16.31 -11.61
CA LEU A 80 -8.38 16.02 -10.18
C LEU A 80 -6.90 15.82 -9.82
N ASN A 81 -6.45 16.49 -8.76
CA ASN A 81 -5.12 16.30 -8.15
C ASN A 81 -5.16 15.44 -6.87
N GLY A 82 -6.35 15.03 -6.43
CA GLY A 82 -6.55 14.24 -5.22
C GLY A 82 -8.02 14.23 -4.76
N PRO A 83 -8.38 13.40 -3.76
CA PRO A 83 -9.71 13.42 -3.19
C PRO A 83 -10.09 14.81 -2.67
N ALA A 84 -11.37 15.16 -2.74
CA ALA A 84 -11.86 16.44 -2.26
C ALA A 84 -11.51 16.63 -0.77
N PRO A 85 -10.97 17.79 -0.34
CA PRO A 85 -10.63 18.06 1.07
C PRO A 85 -11.81 17.85 2.03
N THR A 86 -13.04 18.01 1.55
CA THR A 86 -14.26 17.75 2.34
C THR A 86 -14.42 16.30 2.78
N LEU A 87 -13.69 15.36 2.18
CA LEU A 87 -13.73 13.94 2.54
C LEU A 87 -12.81 13.59 3.72
N GLU A 88 -11.83 14.44 4.02
CA GLU A 88 -10.83 14.18 5.06
C GLU A 88 -11.45 13.94 6.45
N PRO A 89 -12.33 14.80 6.99
CA PRO A 89 -12.92 14.53 8.30
C PRO A 89 -13.72 13.21 8.32
N LEU A 90 -14.25 12.79 7.18
CA LEU A 90 -14.99 11.53 7.06
C LEU A 90 -14.04 10.32 7.02
N LEU A 91 -12.87 10.44 6.38
CA LEU A 91 -11.79 9.45 6.46
C LEU A 91 -11.25 9.31 7.89
N GLU A 92 -11.00 10.43 8.58
CA GLU A 92 -10.53 10.43 9.97
C GLU A 92 -11.55 9.82 10.94
N LEU A 93 -12.83 10.10 10.73
CA LEU A 93 -13.93 9.49 11.48
C LEU A 93 -14.17 8.01 11.13
N GLY A 94 -13.48 7.46 10.12
CA GLY A 94 -13.65 6.08 9.67
C GLY A 94 -14.97 5.82 8.93
N VAL A 95 -15.61 6.86 8.41
CA VAL A 95 -16.84 6.79 7.59
C VAL A 95 -16.57 6.03 6.29
N MET A 96 -15.38 6.21 5.75
CA MET A 96 -14.85 5.48 4.60
C MET A 96 -13.46 4.96 4.95
N THR A 97 -13.10 3.81 4.40
CA THR A 97 -11.81 3.15 4.66
C THR A 97 -10.71 3.67 3.75
N SER A 98 -11.07 4.18 2.57
CA SER A 98 -10.17 4.92 1.70
C SER A 98 -10.94 5.84 0.75
N ALA A 99 -10.23 6.84 0.25
CA ALA A 99 -10.60 7.62 -0.92
C ALA A 99 -9.38 7.75 -1.83
N ARG A 100 -9.58 7.57 -3.13
CA ARG A 100 -8.57 7.74 -4.17
C ARG A 100 -9.17 8.58 -5.28
N ALA A 101 -8.40 9.52 -5.79
CA ALA A 101 -8.78 10.29 -6.98
C ALA A 101 -7.71 10.15 -8.04
N PHE A 102 -8.14 10.04 -9.29
CA PHE A 102 -7.28 9.86 -10.44
C PHE A 102 -8.01 10.20 -11.74
N ILE A 103 -7.26 10.25 -12.84
CA ILE A 103 -7.80 10.51 -14.18
C ILE A 103 -7.73 9.20 -14.96
N GLU A 104 -8.84 8.82 -15.59
CA GLU A 104 -8.90 7.65 -16.47
C GLU A 104 -9.53 8.03 -17.81
N GLY A 105 -8.73 8.04 -18.87
CA GLY A 105 -9.15 8.55 -20.17
C GLY A 105 -9.39 10.07 -20.11
N THR A 106 -10.58 10.51 -20.50
CA THR A 106 -10.97 11.94 -20.50
C THR A 106 -11.84 12.33 -19.30
N GLY A 107 -11.82 11.54 -18.23
CA GLY A 107 -12.66 11.79 -17.06
C GLY A 107 -11.93 11.61 -15.74
N ASN A 108 -12.31 12.44 -14.78
CA ASN A 108 -11.95 12.33 -13.38
C ASN A 108 -12.67 11.13 -12.76
N VAL A 109 -11.98 10.38 -11.90
CA VAL A 109 -12.53 9.28 -11.11
C VAL A 109 -12.22 9.50 -9.64
N THR A 110 -13.25 9.53 -8.81
CA THR A 110 -13.13 9.45 -7.34
C THR A 110 -13.63 8.09 -6.89
N GLU A 111 -12.74 7.23 -6.42
CA GLU A 111 -13.04 5.95 -5.79
C GLU A 111 -13.12 6.14 -4.27
N MET A 112 -14.20 5.68 -3.64
CA MET A 112 -14.34 5.62 -2.19
C MET A 112 -14.72 4.21 -1.75
N ARG A 113 -14.15 3.78 -0.64
CA ARG A 113 -14.37 2.45 -0.07
C ARG A 113 -15.12 2.55 1.25
N PHE A 114 -16.15 1.74 1.39
CA PHE A 114 -17.00 1.70 2.58
C PHE A 114 -16.93 0.32 3.21
N ALA A 115 -16.56 0.29 4.49
CA ALA A 115 -16.57 -0.91 5.31
C ALA A 115 -17.99 -1.52 5.38
N MET A 116 -18.10 -2.82 5.09
CA MET A 116 -19.24 -3.61 5.56
C MET A 116 -19.06 -3.94 7.05
N PRO A 117 -20.10 -4.36 7.79
CA PRO A 117 -19.96 -4.69 9.21
C PRO A 117 -18.87 -5.74 9.49
N SER A 118 -18.65 -6.66 8.55
CA SER A 118 -17.57 -7.66 8.61
C SER A 118 -16.16 -7.06 8.52
N HIS A 119 -16.00 -5.86 7.97
CA HIS A 119 -14.71 -5.18 7.87
C HIS A 119 -14.14 -4.82 9.26
N SER A 120 -15.02 -4.44 10.19
CA SER A 120 -14.66 -4.01 11.54
C SER A 120 -14.87 -5.08 12.60
N ALA A 121 -15.29 -6.29 12.20
CA ALA A 121 -15.53 -7.39 13.13
C ALA A 121 -14.20 -8.00 13.59
N THR A 122 -13.71 -7.58 14.76
CA THR A 122 -12.59 -8.24 15.43
C THR A 122 -13.04 -9.57 16.02
N LEU A 123 -12.13 -10.54 16.05
CA LEU A 123 -12.36 -11.77 16.79
C LEU A 123 -12.45 -11.49 18.30
N ASP A 124 -13.40 -12.11 19.00
CA ASP A 124 -13.48 -12.04 20.46
C ASP A 124 -12.21 -12.63 21.09
N SER A 125 -11.36 -11.73 21.58
CA SER A 125 -10.06 -12.02 22.17
C SER A 125 -10.08 -11.99 23.70
N GLY A 126 -11.25 -11.79 24.33
CA GLY A 126 -11.36 -11.64 25.80
C GLY A 126 -10.88 -12.86 26.60
N SER A 127 -10.73 -14.02 25.96
CA SER A 127 -10.19 -15.25 26.53
C SER A 127 -8.76 -15.58 26.09
N LEU A 128 -8.17 -14.78 25.20
CA LEU A 128 -6.83 -15.02 24.68
C LEU A 128 -5.79 -14.28 25.53
N GLU A 129 -4.76 -15.00 25.94
CA GLU A 129 -3.60 -14.43 26.61
C GLU A 129 -2.47 -14.17 25.61
N VAL A 130 -1.78 -13.05 25.77
CA VAL A 130 -0.53 -12.80 25.05
C VAL A 130 0.56 -13.62 25.72
N LEU A 131 1.24 -14.44 24.91
CA LEU A 131 2.25 -15.39 25.36
C LEU A 131 3.64 -14.72 25.32
N GLY A 132 4.35 -14.81 26.43
CA GLY A 132 5.69 -14.24 26.58
C GLY A 132 6.80 -15.10 26.00
N VAL A 133 8.03 -14.59 26.05
CA VAL A 133 9.23 -15.31 25.58
C VAL A 133 9.51 -16.57 26.41
N ASP A 134 9.11 -16.58 27.69
CA ASP A 134 9.30 -17.68 28.63
C ASP A 134 8.18 -18.75 28.59
N THR A 135 7.25 -18.65 27.64
CA THR A 135 6.18 -19.64 27.48
C THR A 135 6.78 -21.04 27.25
N PRO A 136 6.34 -22.07 28.01
CA PRO A 136 6.82 -23.44 27.82
C PRO A 136 6.64 -23.93 26.38
N LEU A 137 7.68 -24.56 25.86
CA LEU A 137 7.67 -25.10 24.50
C LEU A 137 6.78 -26.36 24.44
N SER A 138 5.89 -26.40 23.46
CA SER A 138 5.06 -27.55 23.12
C SER A 138 5.82 -28.55 22.24
N SER A 139 5.72 -29.83 22.58
CA SER A 139 6.19 -30.96 21.77
C SER A 139 5.13 -31.51 20.83
N GLU A 140 3.94 -30.90 20.76
CA GLU A 140 2.85 -31.34 19.89
C GLU A 140 3.28 -31.31 18.41
N GLU A 141 2.95 -32.36 17.66
CA GLU A 141 3.29 -32.44 16.24
C GLU A 141 2.46 -31.45 15.41
N VAL A 142 3.07 -30.92 14.34
CA VAL A 142 2.43 -29.96 13.44
C VAL A 142 2.50 -30.43 12.00
N THR A 143 1.44 -30.17 11.25
CA THR A 143 1.38 -30.42 9.81
C THR A 143 1.49 -29.09 9.05
N MET A 144 2.31 -29.03 8.02
CA MET A 144 2.44 -27.85 7.17
C MET A 144 1.59 -27.97 5.91
N ARG A 145 0.85 -26.91 5.58
CA ARG A 145 0.02 -26.85 4.37
C ARG A 145 -0.22 -25.42 3.93
N SER A 146 -0.75 -25.26 2.71
CA SER A 146 -1.21 -23.97 2.20
C SER A 146 -2.24 -23.33 3.13
N LEU A 147 -2.13 -22.02 3.29
CA LEU A 147 -3.13 -21.17 3.95
C LEU A 147 -4.43 -21.17 3.13
N VAL A 148 -5.56 -21.33 3.81
CA VAL A 148 -6.90 -21.23 3.22
C VAL A 148 -7.77 -20.24 3.99
N ALA A 149 -8.84 -19.73 3.38
CA ALA A 149 -9.72 -18.74 4.00
C ALA A 149 -10.30 -19.20 5.36
N ALA A 150 -10.57 -20.50 5.51
CA ALA A 150 -11.06 -21.08 6.77
C ALA A 150 -10.06 -20.96 7.94
N ASP A 151 -8.77 -20.74 7.66
CA ASP A 151 -7.74 -20.55 8.69
C ASP A 151 -7.76 -19.15 9.31
N ALA A 152 -8.47 -18.19 8.71
CA ALA A 152 -8.37 -16.77 9.04
C ALA A 152 -8.58 -16.47 10.53
N ALA A 153 -9.57 -17.09 11.16
CA ALA A 153 -9.84 -16.92 12.59
C ALA A 153 -8.70 -17.49 13.45
N SER A 154 -8.17 -18.66 13.09
CA SER A 154 -7.08 -19.32 13.83
C SER A 154 -5.76 -18.55 13.67
N LEU A 155 -5.47 -18.05 12.47
CA LEU A 155 -4.34 -17.16 12.21
C LEU A 155 -4.44 -15.87 13.04
N THR A 156 -5.61 -15.23 13.06
CA THR A 156 -5.87 -14.03 13.87
C THR A 156 -5.58 -14.28 15.36
N ARG A 157 -6.03 -15.43 15.90
CA ARG A 157 -5.74 -15.82 17.29
C ARG A 157 -4.25 -16.01 17.53
N CYS A 158 -3.55 -16.66 16.60
CA CYS A 158 -2.11 -16.90 16.70
C CYS A 158 -1.31 -15.59 16.71
N ILE A 159 -1.72 -14.60 15.91
CA ILE A 159 -1.14 -13.25 15.90
C ILE A 159 -1.36 -12.57 17.23
N TYR A 160 -2.60 -12.58 17.72
CA TYR A 160 -2.92 -11.97 19.02
C TYR A 160 -2.13 -12.61 20.17
N ARG A 161 -2.04 -13.94 20.23
CA ARG A 161 -1.22 -14.63 21.24
C ARG A 161 0.27 -14.26 21.15
N SER A 162 0.77 -13.95 19.96
CA SER A 162 2.20 -13.67 19.76
C SER A 162 2.56 -12.21 19.96
N TYR A 163 1.64 -11.28 19.69
CA TYR A 163 1.93 -9.85 19.56
C TYR A 163 0.91 -8.94 20.26
N GLY A 164 -0.14 -9.48 20.89
CA GLY A 164 -1.25 -8.66 21.37
C GLY A 164 -1.82 -7.81 20.24
N TRP A 165 -1.93 -6.49 20.46
CA TRP A 165 -2.38 -5.50 19.48
C TRP A 165 -1.24 -4.79 18.71
N THR A 166 0.00 -5.26 18.84
CA THR A 166 1.17 -4.54 18.32
C THR A 166 1.69 -5.07 16.98
N TYR A 167 0.98 -6.00 16.34
CA TYR A 167 1.38 -6.50 15.03
C TYR A 167 1.13 -5.43 13.96
N PRO A 168 2.09 -5.15 13.07
CA PRO A 168 2.07 -3.96 12.21
C PRO A 168 1.03 -3.99 11.07
N HIS A 169 0.33 -5.10 10.87
CA HIS A 169 -0.69 -5.26 9.85
C HIS A 169 -2.07 -5.39 10.50
N PRO A 170 -2.83 -4.28 10.62
CA PRO A 170 -4.09 -4.26 11.38
C PRO A 170 -5.13 -5.22 10.80
N ASP A 171 -5.15 -5.44 9.48
CA ASP A 171 -6.04 -6.37 8.77
C ASP A 171 -6.03 -7.78 9.34
N LEU A 172 -4.89 -8.20 9.90
CA LEU A 172 -4.74 -9.54 10.45
C LEU A 172 -5.44 -9.73 11.81
N TYR A 173 -6.01 -8.67 12.39
CA TYR A 173 -6.90 -8.74 13.56
C TYR A 173 -8.37 -8.96 13.20
N TYR A 174 -8.70 -8.95 11.91
CA TYR A 174 -10.06 -9.06 11.40
C TYR A 174 -10.15 -10.31 10.50
N PRO A 175 -10.64 -11.45 11.03
CA PRO A 175 -10.68 -12.70 10.29
C PRO A 175 -11.30 -12.58 8.89
N GLU A 176 -12.36 -11.78 8.74
CA GLU A 176 -13.02 -11.63 7.45
C GLU A 176 -12.18 -10.85 6.43
N ARG A 177 -11.34 -9.91 6.87
CA ARG A 177 -10.37 -9.22 5.99
C ARG A 177 -9.27 -10.19 5.55
N VAL A 178 -8.81 -11.05 6.46
CA VAL A 178 -7.84 -12.11 6.15
C VAL A 178 -8.43 -13.09 5.13
N ALA A 179 -9.62 -13.63 5.40
CA ALA A 179 -10.32 -14.56 4.53
C ALA A 179 -10.55 -13.95 3.14
N ALA A 180 -11.04 -12.71 3.07
CA ALA A 180 -11.23 -11.99 1.82
C ALA A 180 -9.93 -11.81 1.03
N SER A 181 -8.81 -11.48 1.71
CA SER A 181 -7.50 -11.34 1.05
C SER A 181 -6.98 -12.66 0.48
N ILE A 182 -7.30 -13.79 1.11
CA ILE A 182 -6.93 -15.13 0.61
C ILE A 182 -7.82 -15.49 -0.58
N THR A 183 -9.13 -15.30 -0.47
CA THR A 183 -10.10 -15.64 -1.53
C THR A 183 -9.87 -14.83 -2.80
N SER A 184 -9.50 -13.55 -2.69
CA SER A 184 -9.19 -12.71 -3.85
C SER A 184 -7.82 -13.01 -4.49
N GLY A 185 -7.00 -13.86 -3.86
CA GLY A 185 -5.63 -14.13 -4.29
C GLY A 185 -4.63 -13.02 -3.90
N ARG A 186 -5.08 -11.93 -3.27
CA ARG A 186 -4.19 -10.86 -2.79
C ARG A 186 -3.18 -11.36 -1.76
N ARG A 187 -3.54 -12.37 -0.97
CA ARG A 187 -2.68 -13.02 0.02
C ARG A 187 -2.50 -14.49 -0.29
N VAL A 188 -1.25 -14.93 -0.24
CA VAL A 188 -0.88 -16.35 -0.25
C VAL A 188 0.02 -16.66 0.94
N GLY A 189 0.13 -17.93 1.31
CA GLY A 189 1.03 -18.33 2.37
C GLY A 189 0.90 -19.80 2.74
N GLU A 190 1.71 -20.19 3.72
CA GLU A 190 1.71 -21.51 4.33
C GLU A 190 1.45 -21.36 5.82
N VAL A 191 0.88 -22.40 6.43
CA VAL A 191 0.61 -22.49 7.86
C VAL A 191 1.14 -23.80 8.42
N ALA A 192 1.57 -23.76 9.68
CA ALA A 192 1.77 -24.94 10.51
C ALA A 192 0.54 -25.08 11.41
N VAL A 193 -0.10 -26.25 11.37
CA VAL A 193 -1.32 -26.54 12.13
C VAL A 193 -1.16 -27.74 13.05
N THR A 194 -1.78 -27.69 14.22
CA THR A 194 -1.88 -28.83 15.15
C THR A 194 -2.85 -29.88 14.64
N ALA A 195 -2.95 -31.02 15.34
CA ALA A 195 -3.90 -32.09 15.02
C ALA A 195 -5.36 -31.60 15.08
N ASP A 196 -5.66 -30.66 15.98
CA ASP A 196 -6.98 -30.05 16.15
C ASP A 196 -7.23 -28.88 15.17
N GLY A 197 -6.29 -28.60 14.26
CA GLY A 197 -6.41 -27.55 13.25
C GLY A 197 -6.07 -26.14 13.75
N GLU A 198 -5.42 -26.00 14.90
CA GLU A 198 -4.96 -24.70 15.39
C GLU A 198 -3.75 -24.23 14.56
N VAL A 199 -3.80 -23.01 14.02
CA VAL A 199 -2.65 -22.37 13.38
C VAL A 199 -1.65 -21.93 14.44
N VAL A 200 -0.44 -22.47 14.38
CA VAL A 200 0.66 -22.19 15.32
C VAL A 200 1.89 -21.60 14.65
N GLY A 201 1.86 -21.50 13.32
CA GLY A 201 2.86 -20.76 12.55
C GLY A 201 2.32 -20.36 11.20
N HIS A 202 2.82 -19.26 10.66
CA HIS A 202 2.45 -18.76 9.34
C HIS A 202 3.65 -18.08 8.68
N TRP A 203 3.76 -18.24 7.37
CA TRP A 203 4.57 -17.38 6.52
C TRP A 203 3.71 -16.96 5.33
N GLY A 204 3.63 -15.66 5.08
CA GLY A 204 2.76 -15.11 4.04
C GLY A 204 3.46 -14.19 3.05
N ALA A 205 2.77 -13.96 1.94
CA ALA A 205 3.07 -12.93 0.96
C ALA A 205 1.78 -12.20 0.53
N ILE A 206 1.89 -10.91 0.23
CA ILE A 206 0.83 -10.05 -0.28
C ILE A 206 1.25 -9.54 -1.66
N PHE A 207 0.37 -9.62 -2.65
CA PHE A 207 0.62 -9.05 -3.97
C PHE A 207 0.49 -7.54 -3.91
N LEU A 208 1.58 -6.84 -4.23
CA LEU A 208 1.63 -5.38 -4.43
C LEU A 208 1.18 -5.02 -5.85
N THR A 209 1.52 -5.89 -6.79
CA THR A 209 1.12 -5.85 -8.20
C THR A 209 0.81 -7.28 -8.65
N PRO A 210 0.29 -7.51 -9.87
CA PRO A 210 0.13 -8.86 -10.39
C PRO A 210 1.42 -9.69 -10.42
N THR A 211 2.60 -9.06 -10.45
CA THR A 211 3.90 -9.71 -10.62
C THR A 211 4.89 -9.45 -9.48
N LEU A 212 4.56 -8.60 -8.51
CA LEU A 212 5.42 -8.25 -7.39
C LEU A 212 4.71 -8.52 -6.07
N VAL A 213 5.40 -9.18 -5.15
CA VAL A 213 4.86 -9.52 -3.82
C VAL A 213 5.71 -8.96 -2.70
N GLU A 214 5.07 -8.44 -1.66
CA GLU A 214 5.67 -8.28 -0.35
C GLU A 214 5.70 -9.65 0.33
N SER A 215 6.87 -10.10 0.79
CA SER A 215 7.01 -11.38 1.50
C SER A 215 7.76 -11.20 2.81
N GLY A 216 7.50 -12.08 3.79
CA GLY A 216 8.13 -11.98 5.12
C GLY A 216 7.15 -11.72 6.26
N LEU A 217 5.85 -11.94 6.03
CA LEU A 217 4.78 -11.84 7.03
C LEU A 217 4.80 -13.08 7.92
N ALA A 218 5.84 -13.21 8.72
CA ALA A 218 6.17 -14.40 9.48
C ALA A 218 5.61 -14.35 10.90
N LEU A 219 5.10 -15.50 11.35
CA LEU A 219 4.54 -15.71 12.68
C LEU A 219 4.90 -17.12 13.17
N THR A 220 5.28 -17.22 14.43
CA THR A 220 5.36 -18.52 15.12
C THR A 220 4.90 -18.31 16.54
N ASP A 221 3.86 -19.06 16.92
CA ASP A 221 3.29 -19.10 18.26
C ASP A 221 4.42 -19.36 19.27
N PRO A 222 4.53 -18.59 20.37
CA PRO A 222 5.61 -18.75 21.35
C PRO A 222 5.80 -20.18 21.85
N ARG A 223 4.72 -20.96 22.00
CA ARG A 223 4.77 -22.38 22.39
C ARG A 223 5.53 -23.25 21.38
N PHE A 224 5.57 -22.86 20.11
CA PHE A 224 6.13 -23.67 19.02
C PHE A 224 7.46 -23.13 18.47
N ARG A 225 8.05 -22.12 19.12
CA ARG A 225 9.36 -21.55 18.73
C ARG A 225 10.51 -22.55 18.93
N ARG A 226 11.67 -22.25 18.34
CA ARG A 226 12.89 -23.06 18.39
C ARG A 226 12.77 -24.48 17.78
N ARG A 227 11.74 -24.71 16.97
CA ARG A 227 11.50 -25.97 16.22
C ARG A 227 11.78 -25.87 14.72
N GLY A 228 12.32 -24.73 14.26
CA GLY A 228 12.58 -24.49 12.84
C GLY A 228 11.32 -24.31 11.98
N ILE A 229 10.13 -24.12 12.58
CA ILE A 229 8.87 -23.98 11.85
C ILE A 229 8.90 -22.81 10.87
N ALA A 230 9.36 -21.63 11.31
CA ALA A 230 9.45 -20.45 10.45
C ALA A 230 10.29 -20.70 9.20
N ALA A 231 11.46 -21.34 9.34
CA ALA A 231 12.34 -21.66 8.23
C ALA A 231 11.70 -22.65 7.24
N GLN A 232 11.00 -23.67 7.75
CA GLN A 232 10.29 -24.63 6.90
C GLN A 232 9.12 -23.97 6.15
N LEU A 233 8.33 -23.12 6.81
CA LEU A 233 7.25 -22.37 6.16
C LEU A 233 7.80 -21.39 5.11
N GLN A 234 8.89 -20.69 5.43
CA GLN A 234 9.59 -19.81 4.49
C GLN A 234 10.04 -20.55 3.23
N ALA A 235 10.62 -21.74 3.39
CA ALA A 235 11.07 -22.56 2.27
C ALA A 235 9.90 -22.94 1.36
N ARG A 236 8.77 -23.37 1.94
CA ARG A 236 7.56 -23.74 1.19
C ARG A 236 6.93 -22.56 0.45
N VAL A 237 6.79 -21.40 1.11
CA VAL A 237 6.27 -20.19 0.47
C VAL A 237 7.21 -19.75 -0.65
N THR A 238 8.52 -19.77 -0.41
CA THR A 238 9.51 -19.38 -1.42
C THR A 238 9.45 -20.30 -2.63
N GLU A 239 9.35 -21.61 -2.44
CA GLU A 239 9.18 -22.57 -3.54
C GLU A 239 7.89 -22.29 -4.33
N ARG A 240 6.77 -22.06 -3.64
CA ARG A 240 5.50 -21.71 -4.28
C ARG A 240 5.59 -20.43 -5.10
N LEU A 241 6.23 -19.39 -4.56
CA LEU A 241 6.42 -18.11 -5.23
C LEU A 241 7.37 -18.22 -6.42
N ASN A 242 8.46 -18.98 -6.29
CA ASN A 242 9.40 -19.24 -7.40
C ASN A 242 8.76 -20.00 -8.57
N ASN A 243 7.72 -20.79 -8.30
CA ASN A 243 6.94 -21.52 -9.31
C ASN A 243 5.72 -20.73 -9.82
N SER A 244 5.59 -19.45 -9.46
CA SER A 244 4.49 -18.58 -9.88
C SER A 244 4.92 -17.56 -10.93
N ASP A 245 3.99 -16.71 -11.36
CA ASP A 245 4.26 -15.70 -12.40
C ASP A 245 4.89 -14.41 -11.91
N ILE A 246 5.27 -14.35 -10.63
CA ILE A 246 5.94 -13.18 -10.08
C ILE A 246 7.37 -13.01 -10.66
N VAL A 247 7.82 -11.77 -10.73
CA VAL A 247 9.17 -11.41 -11.19
C VAL A 247 10.11 -11.08 -10.04
N GLY A 248 9.54 -10.66 -8.90
CA GLY A 248 10.32 -10.25 -7.74
C GLY A 248 9.56 -10.32 -6.43
N ARG A 249 10.32 -10.23 -5.35
CA ARG A 249 9.81 -10.10 -3.98
C ARG A 249 10.40 -8.85 -3.35
N VAL A 250 9.55 -8.05 -2.73
CA VAL A 250 9.94 -6.94 -1.86
C VAL A 250 9.82 -7.39 -0.41
N GLY A 251 10.65 -6.84 0.45
CA GLY A 251 10.40 -6.88 1.87
C GLY A 251 10.87 -5.63 2.57
N GLU A 252 10.21 -5.37 3.69
CA GLU A 252 10.25 -4.11 4.42
C GLU A 252 10.63 -4.34 5.90
N PRO A 253 11.75 -5.00 6.21
CA PRO A 253 12.19 -5.17 7.59
C PRO A 253 12.53 -3.84 8.24
N VAL A 254 12.27 -3.74 9.55
CA VAL A 254 12.69 -2.61 10.37
C VAL A 254 14.20 -2.37 10.25
N LEU A 255 14.58 -1.11 10.07
CA LEU A 255 15.96 -0.70 9.81
C LEU A 255 16.92 -1.08 10.96
N THR A 256 16.40 -1.16 12.19
CA THR A 256 17.16 -1.51 13.40
C THR A 256 17.54 -2.99 13.51
N HIS A 257 16.98 -3.88 12.68
CA HIS A 257 17.26 -5.31 12.72
C HIS A 257 18.18 -5.76 11.58
N THR A 258 19.47 -5.42 11.70
CA THR A 258 20.50 -5.66 10.66
C THR A 258 20.68 -7.13 10.27
N ALA A 259 20.41 -8.06 11.19
CA ALA A 259 20.50 -9.50 10.92
C ALA A 259 19.60 -9.95 9.75
N THR A 260 18.40 -9.36 9.60
CA THR A 260 17.52 -9.67 8.46
C THR A 260 18.09 -9.13 7.15
N GLN A 261 18.76 -7.97 7.18
CA GLN A 261 19.38 -7.36 6.00
C GLN A 261 20.54 -8.24 5.52
N GLU A 262 21.39 -8.72 6.42
CA GLU A 262 22.47 -9.65 6.08
C GLU A 262 21.95 -10.96 5.47
N LEU A 263 20.84 -11.50 6.00
CA LEU A 263 20.23 -12.72 5.47
C LEU A 263 19.75 -12.54 4.02
N VAL A 264 19.16 -11.39 3.71
CA VAL A 264 18.71 -11.06 2.35
C VAL A 264 19.89 -11.00 1.39
N LEU A 265 20.97 -10.30 1.76
CA LEU A 265 22.18 -10.21 0.93
C LEU A 265 22.79 -11.58 0.65
N ARG A 266 22.85 -12.45 1.67
CA ARG A 266 23.32 -13.84 1.52
C ARG A 266 22.41 -14.71 0.65
N SER A 267 21.14 -14.33 0.51
CA SER A 267 20.15 -15.03 -0.31
C SER A 267 20.10 -14.51 -1.75
N GLY A 268 21.04 -13.65 -2.16
CA GLY A 268 21.10 -13.06 -3.50
C GLY A 268 20.12 -11.89 -3.71
N GLY A 269 19.55 -11.35 -2.63
CA GLY A 269 18.78 -10.12 -2.67
C GLY A 269 19.66 -8.87 -2.57
N ALA A 270 19.05 -7.71 -2.80
CA ALA A 270 19.69 -6.41 -2.70
C ALA A 270 18.92 -5.48 -1.77
N ILE A 271 19.63 -4.61 -1.05
CA ILE A 271 19.02 -3.47 -0.37
C ILE A 271 18.86 -2.37 -1.40
N VAL A 272 17.61 -1.94 -1.62
CA VAL A 272 17.25 -1.02 -2.70
C VAL A 272 16.88 0.38 -2.22
N GLY A 273 16.98 0.63 -0.92
CA GLY A 273 16.74 1.92 -0.31
C GLY A 273 16.21 1.79 1.12
N ALA A 274 15.66 2.88 1.64
CA ALA A 274 15.04 2.91 2.96
C ALA A 274 13.84 3.85 2.99
N TYR A 275 12.78 3.41 3.66
CA TYR A 275 11.67 4.29 4.05
C TYR A 275 11.97 4.86 5.43
N LEU A 276 12.06 6.19 5.54
CA LEU A 276 12.29 6.86 6.82
C LEU A 276 10.98 7.37 7.39
N SER A 277 10.79 7.26 8.71
CA SER A 277 9.55 7.68 9.40
C SER A 277 8.27 7.06 8.81
N TYR A 278 8.38 5.85 8.26
CA TYR A 278 7.36 5.17 7.46
C TYR A 278 6.01 4.95 8.15
N GLY A 279 6.03 4.65 9.44
CA GLY A 279 4.79 4.38 10.18
C GLY A 279 4.91 4.69 11.66
N VAL A 280 3.76 4.67 12.33
CA VAL A 280 3.68 4.95 13.77
C VAL A 280 4.53 3.97 14.59
N PRO A 281 4.96 4.35 15.80
CA PRO A 281 5.70 3.46 16.68
C PRO A 281 4.90 2.18 16.99
N VAL A 282 5.56 1.03 16.91
CA VAL A 282 4.99 -0.29 17.25
C VAL A 282 5.93 -1.03 18.21
N ALA A 283 5.41 -2.01 18.96
CA ALA A 283 6.24 -2.86 19.80
C ALA A 283 6.96 -3.91 18.95
N GLN A 284 8.23 -4.19 19.27
CA GLN A 284 9.05 -5.15 18.52
C GLN A 284 9.17 -6.49 19.28
N VAL A 285 8.03 -7.12 19.56
CA VAL A 285 7.98 -8.35 20.38
C VAL A 285 8.86 -9.45 19.78
N GLY A 286 9.82 -9.95 20.57
CA GLY A 286 10.78 -10.97 20.15
C GLY A 286 12.04 -10.43 19.44
N ILE A 287 12.19 -9.10 19.32
CA ILE A 287 13.41 -8.42 18.86
C ILE A 287 13.96 -7.53 19.98
N THR A 288 13.12 -6.66 20.56
CA THR A 288 13.44 -5.83 21.74
C THR A 288 12.25 -5.81 22.71
N ASP A 289 12.53 -5.51 23.98
CA ASP A 289 11.48 -5.27 24.97
C ASP A 289 11.09 -3.79 24.95
N GLY A 290 9.96 -3.46 24.31
CA GLY A 290 9.38 -2.13 24.37
C GLY A 290 8.79 -1.61 23.06
N MET A 291 8.19 -0.42 23.15
CA MET A 291 7.74 0.37 22.00
C MET A 291 8.94 1.09 21.38
N LEU A 292 8.92 1.25 20.06
CA LEU A 292 9.84 2.17 19.40
C LEU A 292 9.66 3.59 19.96
N ALA A 293 10.76 4.31 20.14
CA ALA A 293 10.75 5.69 20.65
C ALA A 293 10.17 6.70 19.64
N GLY A 294 10.15 6.35 18.36
CA GLY A 294 9.67 7.19 17.28
C GLY A 294 9.10 6.38 16.13
N ARG A 295 8.74 7.07 15.05
CA ARG A 295 8.23 6.45 13.82
C ARG A 295 9.24 5.43 13.29
N ARG A 296 8.74 4.29 12.82
CA ARG A 296 9.61 3.20 12.33
C ARG A 296 10.19 3.55 10.97
N SER A 297 11.47 3.25 10.78
CA SER A 297 12.13 3.25 9.47
C SER A 297 12.38 1.83 9.00
N LEU A 298 12.40 1.61 7.70
CA LEU A 298 12.50 0.29 7.07
C LEU A 298 13.67 0.24 6.10
N ALA A 299 14.40 -0.88 6.10
CA ALA A 299 15.36 -1.19 5.04
C ALA A 299 14.62 -1.96 3.94
N VAL A 300 14.48 -1.37 2.77
CA VAL A 300 13.72 -1.99 1.68
C VAL A 300 14.64 -2.87 0.88
N HIS A 301 14.23 -4.11 0.67
CA HIS A 301 14.99 -5.06 -0.12
C HIS A 301 14.18 -5.64 -1.27
N TYR A 302 14.91 -6.07 -2.31
CA TYR A 302 14.36 -6.74 -3.47
C TYR A 302 15.10 -8.05 -3.70
N ILE A 303 14.34 -9.12 -3.95
CA ILE A 303 14.87 -10.41 -4.38
C ILE A 303 14.29 -10.74 -5.75
N GLU A 304 15.16 -10.88 -6.73
CA GLU A 304 14.81 -11.34 -8.07
C GLU A 304 14.32 -12.80 -8.02
N VAL A 305 13.18 -13.07 -8.66
CA VAL A 305 12.62 -14.43 -8.76
C VAL A 305 12.77 -14.97 -10.16
N LYS A 306 12.57 -14.12 -11.16
CA LYS A 306 12.81 -14.42 -12.57
C LYS A 306 13.84 -13.45 -13.13
N PRO A 307 14.71 -13.87 -14.08
CA PRO A 307 15.68 -12.98 -14.70
C PRO A 307 15.01 -11.72 -15.25
N MET A 308 15.55 -10.56 -14.88
CA MET A 308 15.10 -9.27 -15.37
C MET A 308 15.41 -9.12 -16.87
N THR A 309 14.48 -8.50 -17.59
CA THR A 309 14.74 -8.01 -18.95
C THR A 309 15.56 -6.74 -18.88
N GLU A 310 16.40 -6.46 -19.88
CA GLU A 310 17.09 -5.18 -20.01
C GLU A 310 16.11 -4.01 -19.94
N ALA A 311 16.46 -2.97 -19.17
CA ALA A 311 15.70 -1.75 -19.11
C ALA A 311 16.62 -0.53 -18.93
N THR A 312 16.23 0.59 -19.50
CA THR A 312 16.93 1.87 -19.33
C THR A 312 16.25 2.68 -18.23
N LEU A 313 17.03 3.36 -17.41
CA LEU A 313 16.59 4.22 -16.33
C LEU A 313 16.87 5.68 -16.69
N TRP A 314 15.88 6.53 -16.48
CA TRP A 314 15.96 7.97 -16.70
C TRP A 314 15.75 8.68 -15.36
N ILE A 315 16.84 8.78 -14.61
CA ILE A 315 16.83 9.30 -13.24
C ILE A 315 17.29 10.76 -13.25
N PRO A 316 16.61 11.68 -12.53
CA PRO A 316 17.10 13.05 -12.36
C PRO A 316 18.47 13.04 -11.69
N ARG A 317 19.35 13.99 -12.08
CA ARG A 317 20.75 14.04 -11.66
C ARG A 317 20.94 14.03 -10.15
N ALA A 318 20.04 14.69 -9.42
CA ALA A 318 20.07 14.74 -7.96
C ALA A 318 19.92 13.35 -7.29
N TYR A 319 19.22 12.42 -7.94
CA TYR A 319 18.93 11.09 -7.38
C TYR A 319 19.81 9.98 -7.97
N GLU A 320 20.44 10.24 -9.11
CA GLU A 320 21.29 9.29 -9.83
C GLU A 320 22.40 8.64 -8.97
N PRO A 321 23.13 9.38 -8.10
CA PRO A 321 24.16 8.77 -7.25
C PRO A 321 23.63 7.65 -6.34
N PHE A 322 22.40 7.80 -5.82
CA PHE A 322 21.78 6.80 -4.95
C PHE A 322 21.37 5.56 -5.75
N VAL A 323 20.78 5.75 -6.93
CA VAL A 323 20.42 4.62 -7.81
C VAL A 323 21.67 3.87 -8.28
N ARG A 324 22.76 4.59 -8.62
CA ARG A 324 24.05 3.97 -8.94
C ARG A 324 24.62 3.16 -7.79
N MET A 325 24.49 3.65 -6.56
CA MET A 325 24.93 2.93 -5.36
C MET A 325 24.17 1.61 -5.18
N VAL A 326 22.86 1.60 -5.43
CA VAL A 326 22.05 0.37 -5.43
C VAL A 326 22.55 -0.59 -6.52
N LEU A 327 22.62 -0.12 -7.77
CA LEU A 327 22.98 -0.97 -8.92
C LEU A 327 24.42 -1.48 -8.88
N ALA A 328 25.36 -0.76 -8.24
CA ALA A 328 26.76 -1.19 -8.11
C ALA A 328 26.92 -2.53 -7.35
N HIS A 329 25.90 -2.96 -6.62
CA HIS A 329 25.90 -4.20 -5.85
C HIS A 329 25.00 -5.28 -6.46
N CYS A 330 24.54 -5.10 -7.71
CA CYS A 330 23.63 -6.01 -8.39
C CYS A 330 24.06 -6.24 -9.84
N ASP A 331 23.81 -7.43 -10.37
CA ASP A 331 24.02 -7.76 -11.78
C ASP A 331 22.76 -7.48 -12.64
N TRP A 332 21.88 -6.59 -12.17
CA TRP A 332 20.64 -6.29 -12.87
C TRP A 332 20.92 -5.55 -14.18
N PRO A 333 20.29 -5.96 -15.29
CA PRO A 333 20.53 -5.38 -16.61
C PRO A 333 19.82 -4.02 -16.71
N ARG A 334 20.38 -3.00 -16.04
CA ARG A 334 19.90 -1.63 -15.99
C ARG A 334 20.97 -0.67 -16.47
N SER A 335 20.64 0.10 -17.51
CA SER A 335 21.49 1.16 -18.04
C SER A 335 20.88 2.53 -17.72
N PHE A 336 21.70 3.57 -17.64
CA PHE A 336 21.20 4.94 -17.55
C PHE A 336 21.03 5.53 -18.94
N GLY A 337 19.89 6.15 -19.20
CA GLY A 337 19.62 6.84 -20.46
C GLY A 337 20.42 8.15 -20.56
N GLU A 338 20.90 8.49 -21.76
CA GLU A 338 21.57 9.76 -22.00
C GLU A 338 20.55 10.90 -22.14
N VAL A 339 20.68 11.93 -21.30
CA VAL A 339 19.77 13.10 -21.25
C VAL A 339 19.97 14.00 -22.47
N HIS A 340 19.38 13.67 -23.61
CA HIS A 340 19.50 14.50 -24.82
C HIS A 340 18.20 14.73 -25.60
N ARG A 341 17.14 13.94 -25.37
CA ARG A 341 15.83 14.17 -26.00
C ARG A 341 14.71 13.78 -25.06
N MET A 342 13.90 14.77 -24.63
CA MET A 342 12.52 14.47 -24.28
C MET A 342 11.84 13.97 -25.55
N GLY A 343 11.15 12.82 -25.46
CA GLY A 343 10.29 12.35 -26.55
C GLY A 343 9.04 13.21 -26.67
N ASP A 344 8.02 12.69 -27.37
CA ASP A 344 6.67 13.27 -27.33
C ASP A 344 6.08 13.07 -25.93
N THR A 345 6.38 14.00 -25.04
CA THR A 345 5.89 14.02 -23.66
C THR A 345 4.51 14.68 -23.68
N PRO A 346 3.47 14.07 -23.10
CA PRO A 346 2.15 14.67 -23.03
C PRO A 346 2.18 15.96 -22.19
N ASP A 347 1.20 16.82 -22.39
CA ASP A 347 1.09 18.04 -21.58
C ASP A 347 0.74 17.71 -20.12
N GLU A 348 -0.09 16.68 -19.91
CA GLU A 348 -0.72 16.35 -18.63
C GLU A 348 -0.11 15.12 -17.94
N THR A 349 0.13 15.26 -16.64
CA THR A 349 0.57 14.20 -15.73
C THR A 349 -0.64 13.45 -15.18
N LEU A 350 -0.59 12.12 -15.24
CA LEU A 350 -1.61 11.27 -14.62
C LEU A 350 -1.04 10.68 -13.35
N LEU A 351 -1.70 10.93 -12.22
CA LEU A 351 -1.32 10.35 -10.94
C LEU A 351 -2.53 9.88 -10.14
N ASP A 352 -2.24 9.00 -9.18
CA ASP A 352 -3.17 8.57 -8.15
C ASP A 352 -2.68 9.03 -6.78
N THR A 353 -3.60 9.38 -5.89
CA THR A 353 -3.24 9.66 -4.48
C THR A 353 -4.03 8.79 -3.51
N THR A 354 -3.37 8.33 -2.45
CA THR A 354 -3.98 7.57 -1.35
C THR A 354 -3.44 8.08 -0.01
N LEU A 355 -4.28 8.05 1.02
CA LEU A 355 -3.90 8.36 2.40
C LEU A 355 -4.19 7.17 3.31
N ASP A 356 -3.16 6.67 3.98
CA ASP A 356 -3.26 5.80 5.15
C ASP A 356 -3.32 6.69 6.40
N SER A 357 -4.52 6.93 6.91
CA SER A 357 -4.74 7.80 8.08
C SER A 357 -4.17 7.21 9.37
N PHE A 358 -4.06 5.89 9.50
CA PHE A 358 -3.49 5.24 10.68
C PHE A 358 -1.99 5.49 10.78
N ASN A 359 -1.27 5.31 9.67
CA ASN A 359 0.15 5.61 9.61
C ASN A 359 0.44 7.08 9.33
N LYS A 360 -0.58 7.89 9.03
CA LYS A 360 -0.45 9.26 8.49
C LYS A 360 0.51 9.30 7.29
N ARG A 361 0.34 8.35 6.38
CA ARG A 361 1.19 8.18 5.20
C ARG A 361 0.40 8.46 3.93
N GLY A 362 0.86 9.45 3.18
CA GLY A 362 0.38 9.71 1.83
C GLY A 362 1.18 8.92 0.78
N GLU A 363 0.51 8.54 -0.29
CA GLU A 363 1.13 7.89 -1.45
C GLU A 363 0.65 8.63 -2.71
N ILE A 364 1.61 9.01 -3.56
CA ILE A 364 1.38 9.58 -4.88
C ILE A 364 1.98 8.60 -5.89
N ASP A 365 1.16 8.02 -6.74
CA ASP A 365 1.57 7.11 -7.81
C ASP A 365 1.46 7.81 -9.16
N VAL A 366 2.59 8.24 -9.72
CA VAL A 366 2.63 8.83 -11.07
C VAL A 366 2.56 7.72 -12.09
N ARG A 367 1.47 7.69 -12.87
CA ARG A 367 1.21 6.69 -13.91
C ARG A 367 1.71 7.13 -15.28
N GLN A 368 1.71 8.45 -15.52
CA GLN A 368 2.20 9.08 -16.75
C GLN A 368 2.85 10.41 -16.38
N ILE A 369 4.03 10.70 -16.95
CA ILE A 369 4.71 11.99 -16.79
C ILE A 369 4.25 12.95 -17.89
N GLY A 370 3.72 14.10 -17.50
CA GLY A 370 3.44 15.22 -18.39
C GLY A 370 4.34 16.42 -18.14
N LEU A 371 4.26 17.42 -19.02
CA LEU A 371 5.02 18.68 -18.90
C LEU A 371 4.72 19.45 -17.60
N ASP A 372 3.55 19.23 -17.02
CA ASP A 372 3.07 19.81 -15.76
C ASP A 372 3.50 19.03 -14.49
N LEU A 373 4.37 18.01 -14.60
CA LEU A 373 4.73 17.09 -13.51
C LEU A 373 4.96 17.78 -12.16
N ILE A 374 5.76 18.84 -12.13
CA ILE A 374 6.13 19.51 -10.88
C ILE A 374 4.93 20.18 -10.23
N GLU A 375 4.08 20.85 -11.02
CA GLU A 375 2.89 21.55 -10.52
C GLU A 375 1.86 20.57 -9.96
N VAL A 376 1.63 19.47 -10.68
CA VAL A 376 0.66 18.44 -10.29
C VAL A 376 1.13 17.69 -9.03
N VAL A 377 2.42 17.33 -8.96
CA VAL A 377 2.99 16.68 -7.77
C VAL A 377 2.98 17.62 -6.56
N ASP A 378 3.31 18.90 -6.72
CA ASP A 378 3.25 19.88 -5.63
C ASP A 378 1.82 20.04 -5.10
N THR A 379 0.85 20.16 -6.00
CA THR A 379 -0.57 20.25 -5.62
C THR A 379 -1.06 19.02 -4.87
N ALA A 380 -0.71 17.82 -5.34
CA ALA A 380 -1.04 16.56 -4.68
C ALA A 380 -0.36 16.43 -3.30
N LEU A 381 0.91 16.83 -3.21
CA LEU A 381 1.69 16.82 -1.98
C LEU A 381 1.10 17.79 -0.95
N ASP A 382 0.73 19.00 -1.35
CA ASP A 382 0.06 19.98 -0.50
C ASP A 382 -1.32 19.51 -0.03
N SER A 383 -2.06 18.81 -0.88
CA SER A 383 -3.32 18.17 -0.50
C SER A 383 -3.10 17.15 0.62
N LEU A 384 -2.14 16.24 0.46
CA LEU A 384 -1.81 15.22 1.46
C LEU A 384 -1.27 15.82 2.77
N ARG A 385 -0.43 16.85 2.69
CA ARG A 385 0.06 17.60 3.86
C ARG A 385 -1.09 18.22 4.65
N ARG A 386 -2.01 18.89 3.96
CA ARG A 386 -3.22 19.45 4.59
C ARG A 386 -4.10 18.36 5.18
N SER A 387 -4.09 17.17 4.57
CA SER A 387 -4.81 15.97 5.03
C SER A 387 -4.11 15.24 6.20
N GLY A 388 -3.11 15.85 6.83
CA GLY A 388 -2.44 15.31 8.01
C GLY A 388 -1.36 14.25 7.73
N ALA A 389 -0.93 14.06 6.48
CA ALA A 389 0.19 13.17 6.18
C ALA A 389 1.48 13.69 6.82
N GLU A 390 2.18 12.84 7.56
CA GLU A 390 3.50 13.12 8.15
C GLU A 390 4.64 12.56 7.29
N VAL A 391 4.32 11.67 6.35
CA VAL A 391 5.24 11.15 5.35
C VAL A 391 4.47 10.96 4.05
N VAL A 392 5.08 11.34 2.93
CA VAL A 392 4.50 11.14 1.59
C VAL A 392 5.52 10.44 0.70
N HIS A 393 5.12 9.33 0.09
CA HIS A 393 5.91 8.65 -0.93
C HIS A 393 5.40 9.01 -2.32
N VAL A 394 6.32 9.42 -3.20
CA VAL A 394 6.03 9.71 -4.61
C VAL A 394 6.72 8.64 -5.46
N ARG A 395 5.93 7.78 -6.11
CA ARG A 395 6.41 6.71 -6.97
C ARG A 395 6.35 7.18 -8.42
N LEU A 396 7.51 7.23 -9.08
CA LEU A 396 7.69 7.75 -10.44
C LEU A 396 8.15 6.63 -11.38
N PRO A 397 7.68 6.60 -12.64
CA PRO A 397 8.09 5.58 -13.62
C PRO A 397 9.54 5.83 -14.04
N ALA A 398 10.49 5.05 -13.50
CA ALA A 398 11.92 5.25 -13.74
C ALA A 398 12.35 4.92 -15.17
N ASN A 399 11.50 4.23 -15.93
CA ASN A 399 11.71 3.91 -17.34
C ASN A 399 11.11 4.94 -18.31
N ASP A 400 10.62 6.08 -17.83
CA ASP A 400 10.13 7.16 -18.68
C ASP A 400 11.24 8.21 -18.94
N PRO A 401 11.64 8.46 -20.20
CA PRO A 401 12.63 9.49 -20.54
C PRO A 401 12.35 10.89 -20.02
N ALA A 402 11.08 11.26 -19.87
CA ALA A 402 10.68 12.58 -19.38
C ALA A 402 11.12 12.79 -17.93
N LEU A 403 11.24 11.73 -17.12
CA LEU A 403 11.60 11.81 -15.71
C LEU A 403 12.97 12.46 -15.50
N ALA A 404 13.97 12.11 -16.32
CA ALA A 404 15.33 12.65 -16.18
C ALA A 404 15.41 14.17 -16.40
N VAL A 405 14.45 14.76 -17.13
CA VAL A 405 14.43 16.20 -17.44
C VAL A 405 13.46 16.94 -16.53
N LEU A 406 12.19 16.52 -16.51
CA LEU A 406 11.15 17.20 -15.75
C LEU A 406 11.27 16.95 -14.25
N GLY A 407 11.77 15.77 -13.86
CA GLY A 407 11.95 15.39 -12.46
C GLY A 407 13.06 16.14 -11.71
N GLU A 408 13.89 16.94 -12.40
CA GLU A 408 14.91 17.79 -11.75
C GLU A 408 14.29 18.78 -10.75
N GLY A 409 13.06 19.24 -11.03
CA GLY A 409 12.32 20.16 -10.16
C GLY A 409 11.81 19.53 -8.86
N LEU A 410 11.79 18.20 -8.74
CA LEU A 410 11.20 17.51 -7.57
C LEU A 410 11.94 17.83 -6.26
N THR A 411 13.24 18.12 -6.35
CA THR A 411 14.06 18.51 -5.19
C THR A 411 13.57 19.80 -4.53
N VAL A 412 13.01 20.73 -5.31
CA VAL A 412 12.45 22.00 -4.82
C VAL A 412 11.23 21.77 -3.95
N LEU A 413 10.51 20.66 -4.15
CA LEU A 413 9.34 20.27 -3.35
C LEU A 413 9.73 19.63 -2.00
N GLY A 414 11.03 19.49 -1.72
CA GLY A 414 11.56 18.82 -0.53
C GLY A 414 11.50 17.30 -0.62
N LEU A 415 11.40 16.74 -1.82
CA LEU A 415 11.43 15.29 -2.05
C LEU A 415 12.87 14.78 -2.07
N ALA A 416 13.16 13.80 -1.21
CA ALA A 416 14.45 13.12 -1.14
C ALA A 416 14.37 11.71 -1.73
N TYR A 417 15.51 11.17 -2.17
CA TYR A 417 15.58 9.76 -2.56
C TYR A 417 15.16 8.85 -1.40
N SER A 418 14.37 7.82 -1.71
CA SER A 418 13.94 6.81 -0.75
C SER A 418 14.35 5.41 -1.20
N VAL A 419 13.80 4.95 -2.33
CA VAL A 419 13.96 3.57 -2.81
C VAL A 419 13.94 3.53 -4.34
N MET A 420 14.65 2.58 -4.95
CA MET A 420 14.44 2.18 -6.35
C MET A 420 13.88 0.76 -6.41
N ILE A 421 12.66 0.56 -6.89
CA ILE A 421 12.02 -0.77 -6.92
C ILE A 421 11.96 -1.28 -8.36
N PRO A 422 12.69 -2.34 -8.72
CA PRO A 422 12.58 -2.96 -10.03
C PRO A 422 11.18 -3.53 -10.30
N SER A 423 10.70 -3.40 -11.53
CA SER A 423 9.43 -4.01 -12.02
C SER A 423 8.23 -3.77 -11.10
N PHE A 424 8.13 -2.57 -10.54
CA PHE A 424 7.10 -2.18 -9.59
C PHE A 424 5.75 -1.87 -10.23
N SER A 425 5.71 -1.55 -11.52
CA SER A 425 4.46 -1.26 -12.22
C SER A 425 4.49 -1.76 -13.65
N GLU A 426 3.38 -1.62 -14.37
CA GLU A 426 3.34 -1.86 -15.81
C GLU A 426 4.30 -0.94 -16.58
N ALA A 427 4.59 0.25 -16.05
CA ALA A 427 5.60 1.16 -16.59
C ALA A 427 7.05 0.73 -16.28
N GLY A 428 7.23 -0.38 -15.54
CA GLY A 428 8.52 -0.95 -15.18
C GLY A 428 8.95 -0.61 -13.75
N ASP A 429 10.22 -0.24 -13.60
CA ASP A 429 10.88 0.15 -12.37
C ASP A 429 10.32 1.47 -11.82
N ALA A 430 10.27 1.60 -10.49
CA ALA A 430 9.85 2.81 -9.82
C ALA A 430 11.01 3.50 -9.09
N LEU A 431 11.15 4.81 -9.31
CA LEU A 431 11.90 5.69 -8.42
C LEU A 431 10.93 6.17 -7.35
N VAL A 432 11.20 5.84 -6.09
CA VAL A 432 10.41 6.32 -4.95
C VAL A 432 11.17 7.45 -4.28
N LEU A 433 10.53 8.61 -4.24
CA LEU A 433 10.96 9.74 -3.44
C LEU A 433 10.09 9.87 -2.20
N GLN A 434 10.60 10.51 -1.16
CA GLN A 434 9.87 10.73 0.08
C GLN A 434 9.96 12.18 0.52
N TRP A 435 8.84 12.69 1.04
CA TRP A 435 8.77 13.89 1.87
C TRP A 435 8.45 13.46 3.31
N ILE A 436 9.04 14.14 4.29
CA ILE A 436 8.84 13.87 5.73
C ILE A 436 8.53 15.19 6.42
N ALA A 437 7.49 15.20 7.25
CA ALA A 437 7.16 16.33 8.11
C ALA A 437 8.20 16.47 9.23
N ASP A 438 8.75 17.66 9.39
CA ASP A 438 9.61 18.06 10.52
C ASP A 438 10.66 17.01 10.93
N PRO A 439 11.57 16.60 10.02
CA PRO A 439 12.53 15.56 10.32
C PRO A 439 13.49 15.99 11.44
N GLU A 440 13.46 15.29 12.57
CA GLU A 440 14.48 15.40 13.60
C GLU A 440 15.71 14.59 13.20
N ILE A 441 16.81 15.29 12.93
CA ILE A 441 18.10 14.68 12.59
C ILE A 441 19.00 14.71 13.83
N ASP A 442 19.30 13.53 14.37
CA ASP A 442 20.32 13.41 15.42
C ASP A 442 21.73 13.47 14.79
N THR A 443 22.36 14.64 14.88
CA THR A 443 23.72 14.87 14.40
C THR A 443 24.77 14.68 15.50
N SER A 444 24.41 14.12 16.66
CA SER A 444 25.33 14.01 17.82
C SER A 444 26.56 13.14 17.57
N SER A 445 26.53 12.32 16.52
CA SER A 445 27.57 11.37 16.14
C SER A 445 28.19 11.61 14.75
N TRP A 446 27.87 12.76 14.12
CA TRP A 446 28.32 13.10 12.75
C TRP A 446 29.66 13.82 12.72
#